data_AF-A0A9W4LZE6-F1
#
_entry.id   AF-A0A9W4LZE6-F1
#
_cell.length_a   1.000
_cell.length_b   1.000
_cell.length_c   1.000
_cell.angle_alpha   90.00
_cell.angle_beta   90.00
_cell.angle_gamma   90.00
#
_symmetry.space_group_name_H-M   'P 1'
#
loop_
_entity.id
_entity.type
_entity.pdbx_description
1 polymer ?
#
loop_
_entity_poly.entity_id
_entity_poly.type
_entity_poly.pdbx_seq_one_letter_code
_entity_poly.pdbx_strand_id
1 'polypeptide(L)' 'MSAKDAKNAFGLLIDSARAEPVAIEKHGRKVVVVLAVEEFERLRQVEQMAAGGDNKTGKSAVK' A
#
# COMPACT_ATOMS: atom_id res chain seq x y z
N MET A 1 -2.08 15.70 -1.99
CA MET A 1 -1.52 16.58 -3.06
C MET A 1 -2.32 16.38 -4.34
N SER A 2 -2.45 17.37 -5.23
CA SER A 2 -3.15 17.16 -6.50
C SER A 2 -2.27 16.42 -7.53
N ALA A 3 -2.88 15.74 -8.50
CA ALA A 3 -2.13 15.11 -9.60
C ALA A 3 -1.28 16.12 -10.40
N LYS A 4 -1.72 17.38 -10.50
CA LYS A 4 -0.95 18.47 -11.12
C LYS A 4 0.30 18.78 -10.31
N ASP A 5 0.18 18.90 -8.98
CA ASP A 5 1.31 19.19 -8.11
C ASP A 5 2.31 18.04 -8.07
N ALA A 6 1.81 16.80 -8.03
CA ALA A 6 2.64 15.59 -8.10
C ALA A 6 3.52 15.56 -9.37
N LYS A 7 2.94 15.92 -10.52
CA LYS A 7 3.68 16.02 -11.79
C LYS A 7 4.75 17.12 -11.74
N ASN A 8 4.42 18.28 -11.17
CA ASN A 8 5.29 19.45 -11.18
C ASN A 8 6.40 19.41 -10.11
N ALA A 9 6.16 18.70 -9.01
CA ALA A 9 7.05 18.62 -7.86
C ALA A 9 7.40 17.16 -7.51
N PHE A 10 7.73 16.36 -8.51
CA PHE A 10 7.95 14.92 -8.33
C PHE A 10 9.09 14.60 -7.36
N GLY A 11 10.19 15.37 -7.38
CA GLY A 11 11.29 15.21 -6.41
C GLY A 11 10.83 15.36 -4.96
N LEU A 12 10.09 16.44 -4.67
CA LEU A 12 9.50 16.67 -3.34
C LEU A 12 8.51 15.56 -2.95
N LEU A 13 7.72 15.06 -3.90
CA LEU A 13 6.83 13.93 -3.67
C LEU A 13 7.61 12.68 -3.24
N ILE A 14 8.72 12.36 -3.92
CA ILE A 14 9.55 11.21 -3.54
C ILE A 14 10.13 11.38 -2.14
N ASP A 15 10.69 12.55 -1.84
CA ASP A 15 11.27 12.81 -0.51
C ASP A 15 10.21 12.71 0.59
N SER A 16 9.01 13.26 0.34
CA SER A 16 7.88 13.18 1.26
C SER A 16 7.39 11.75 1.43
N ALA A 17 7.25 10.99 0.33
CA ALA A 17 6.78 9.61 0.31
C ALA A 17 7.72 8.64 1.05
N ARG A 18 9.01 8.97 1.13
CA ARG A 18 9.98 8.23 1.94
C ARG A 18 9.82 8.47 3.44
N ALA A 19 9.31 9.63 3.84
CA ALA A 19 9.02 9.95 5.24
C ALA A 19 7.65 9.45 5.68
N GLU A 20 6.62 9.60 4.83
CA GLU A 20 5.25 9.18 5.11
C GLU A 20 4.44 8.91 3.83
N PRO A 21 3.40 8.05 3.86
CA PRO A 21 2.54 7.83 2.70
C PRO A 21 1.81 9.10 2.24
N VAL A 22 1.95 9.47 0.97
CA VAL A 22 1.34 10.65 0.37
C VAL A 22 0.17 10.26 -0.52
N ALA A 23 -1.03 10.76 -0.21
CA ALA A 23 -2.20 10.60 -1.07
C ALA A 23 -2.23 11.63 -2.22
N ILE A 24 -2.40 11.14 -3.44
CA ILE A 24 -2.60 11.92 -4.65
C ILE A 24 -4.09 11.96 -4.99
N GLU A 25 -4.57 13.18 -5.27
CA GLU A 25 -5.96 13.45 -5.59
C GLU A 25 -6.15 13.87 -7.05
N LYS A 26 -7.25 13.42 -7.63
CA LYS A 26 -7.75 13.86 -8.94
C LYS A 26 -9.20 14.29 -8.80
N HIS A 27 -9.50 15.53 -9.20
CA HIS A 27 -10.83 16.13 -9.05
C HIS A 27 -11.39 16.00 -7.61
N GLY A 28 -10.56 16.23 -6.60
CA GLY A 28 -10.94 16.17 -5.18
C GLY A 28 -11.15 14.76 -4.61
N ARG A 29 -10.79 13.71 -5.34
CA ARG A 29 -10.85 12.32 -4.86
C ARG A 29 -9.46 11.72 -4.78
N LYS A 30 -9.14 11.08 -3.66
CA LYS A 30 -7.91 10.28 -3.51
C LYS A 30 -7.97 9.12 -4.52
N VAL A 31 -6.94 9.02 -5.36
CA VAL A 31 -6.86 8.01 -6.42
C VAL A 31 -5.67 7.08 -6.25
N VAL A 32 -4.56 7.58 -5.69
CA VAL A 32 -3.32 6.81 -5.51
C VAL A 32 -2.66 7.25 -4.21
N VAL A 33 -1.95 6.34 -3.55
CA VAL A 33 -1.03 6.65 -2.46
C VAL A 33 0.38 6.26 -2.90
N VAL A 34 1.34 7.17 -2.69
CA VAL A 34 2.77 6.91 -2.93
C VAL A 34 3.43 6.77 -1.56
N LEU A 35 4.27 5.76 -1.41
CA LEU A 35 4.95 5.44 -0.16
C LEU A 35 6.31 4.80 -0.47
N ALA A 36 7.17 4.74 0.55
CA ALA A 36 8.41 3.99 0.52
C ALA A 36 8.18 2.52 0.12
N VAL A 37 9.14 1.95 -0.62
CA VAL A 37 9.08 0.56 -1.08
C VAL A 37 9.06 -0.40 0.11
N GLU A 38 9.85 -0.10 1.14
CA GLU A 38 9.95 -0.89 2.36
C GLU A 38 8.60 -0.99 3.09
N GLU A 39 7.84 0.12 3.13
CA GLU A 39 6.51 0.12 3.74
C GLU A 39 5.49 -0.63 2.88
N PHE A 40 5.59 -0.52 1.55
CA PHE A 40 4.75 -1.31 0.64
C PHE A 40 4.99 -2.82 0.82
N GLU A 41 6.25 -3.25 0.93
CA GLU A 41 6.61 -4.64 1.19
C GLU A 41 6.09 -5.13 2.54
N ARG A 42 6.20 -4.32 3.60
CA ARG A 42 5.63 -4.63 4.91
C ARG A 42 4.12 -4.87 4.83
N LEU A 43 3.40 -3.99 4.15
CA LEU A 43 1.94 -4.12 3.95
C LEU A 43 1.59 -5.37 3.15
N ARG A 44 2.36 -5.70 2.10
CA ARG A 44 2.18 -6.93 1.31
C ARG A 44 2.38 -8.19 2.16
N GLN A 45 3.36 -8.20 3.06
CA GLN A 45 3.58 -9.35 3.96
C GLN A 45 2.39 -9.53 4.92
N VAL A 46 1.89 -8.44 5.50
CA VAL A 46 0.71 -8.49 6.38
C VAL A 46 -0.52 -9.02 5.62
N GLU A 47 -0.74 -8.57 4.39
CA GLU A 47 -1.81 -9.05 3.53
C GLU A 47 -1.69 -10.55 3.24
N GLN A 48 -0.48 -11.05 2.96
CA GLN A 48 -0.23 -12.48 2.74
C GLN A 48 -0.48 -13.32 3.99
N MET A 49 -0.08 -12.82 5.17
CA MET A 49 -0.37 -13.48 6.45
C MET A 49 -1.87 -13.54 6.75
N ALA A 50 -2.60 -12.46 6.45
CA ALA A 50 -4.05 -12.42 6.61
C ALA A 50 -4.77 -13.38 5.64
N ALA A 51 -4.30 -13.48 4.39
CA ALA A 51 -4.85 -14.39 3.39
C ALA A 51 -4.53 -15.87 3.64
N GLY A 52 -3.46 -16.18 4.41
CA GLY A 52 -3.04 -17.55 4.73
C GLY A 52 -3.70 -18.17 5.97
N GLY A 53 -4.61 -17.45 6.65
CA GLY A 53 -5.20 -17.84 7.94
C GLY A 53 -6.31 -18.90 7.90
N ASP A 54 -6.89 -19.20 6.74
CA ASP A 54 -8.16 -19.96 6.63
C ASP A 54 -8.03 -21.43 6.18
N ASN A 55 -6.87 -22.09 6.31
CA ASN A 55 -6.72 -23.46 5.78
C ASN A 55 -6.07 -24.50 6.73
N LYS A 56 -6.50 -24.57 8.00
CA LYS A 56 -6.07 -25.62 8.95
C LYS A 56 -7.16 -26.18 9.89
N THR A 57 -8.38 -26.42 9.43
CA THR A 57 -9.41 -27.10 10.26
C THR A 57 -10.20 -28.23 9.58
N GLY A 58 -9.74 -28.79 8.44
CA GLY A 58 -10.56 -29.75 7.68
C GLY A 58 -9.99 -31.13 7.32
N LYS A 59 -8.75 -31.49 7.64
CA LYS A 59 -8.19 -32.82 7.26
C LYS A 59 -7.60 -33.56 8.45
N SER A 60 -8.47 -33.96 9.38
CA SER A 60 -8.21 -35.06 10.32
C SER A 60 -9.52 -35.80 10.63
N ALA A 61 -10.07 -36.43 9.60
CA ALA A 61 -11.01 -37.55 9.63
C ALA A 61 -11.13 -37.94 8.15
N VAL A 62 -10.60 -39.06 7.68
CA VAL A 62 -11.15 -40.40 7.87
C VAL A 62 -9.99 -41.39 7.82
N LYS A 63 -9.92 -42.23 8.86
CA LYS A 63 -9.19 -43.50 8.89
C LYS A 63 -10.07 -44.56 8.25
#